data_AF-A0A3N5PK87-F1
#
_entry.id   AF-A0A3N5PK87-F1
#
_cell.length_a   1.000
_cell.length_b   1.000
_cell.length_c   1.000
_cell.angle_alpha   90.00
_cell.angle_beta   90.00
_cell.angle_gamma   90.00
#
_symmetry.space_group_name_H-M   'P 1'
#
loop_
_entity.id
_entity.type
_entity.pdbx_description
1 polymer ?
#
loop_
_entity_poly.entity_id
_entity_poly.type
_entity_poly.pdbx_seq_one_letter_code
_entity_poly.pdbx_strand_id
1 'polypeptide(L)'
;MNKIILLSAFMFLIIIGCSSAPETIPDNKQTTFLTNGIWLGMLPCADCEGIDYQLNLKNDFTFKQKSAYKGKSEELFIDEGNWSFVSDSIISVDGSDDRKLFLVTGKDLILLDQDGNRIESDFEEKYHLHKDPSTVSETNEVEEVKPVIAVQETIEMNWQHYQEKFLSGIDFIARGNEPNWNLEIDFEKLMSFATMDDIKINTPAVEGIKAQDSDVTLYRAKTDSGELVITVIRDNCEDNMSGEKFSYKVRVEAKKSADVNYKTFEGCGKFLYDMRLYDIYVMEEMTGFNLKKEKLMKGMPT
;
A
#
# COMPACT_ATOMS: atom_id res chain seq x y z
N MET A 1 71.39 -40.02 43.33
CA MET A 1 71.30 -38.75 44.10
C MET A 1 70.64 -37.71 43.21
N ASN A 2 69.51 -37.18 43.68
CA ASN A 2 68.63 -36.22 42.99
C ASN A 2 69.35 -34.90 42.65
N LYS A 3 69.03 -34.32 41.47
CA LYS A 3 68.79 -32.88 41.33
C LYS A 3 67.70 -32.62 40.28
N ILE A 4 66.61 -32.04 40.78
CA ILE A 4 65.54 -31.32 40.08
C ILE A 4 66.14 -30.01 39.52
N ILE A 5 65.71 -29.54 38.35
CA ILE A 5 65.46 -28.12 38.01
C ILE A 5 64.61 -28.03 36.73
N LEU A 6 63.63 -27.12 36.79
CA LEU A 6 62.60 -26.74 35.81
C LEU A 6 63.19 -26.19 34.48
N LEU A 7 62.42 -26.25 33.38
CA LEU A 7 61.66 -25.09 32.84
C LEU A 7 61.01 -25.32 31.45
N SER A 8 59.82 -24.71 31.33
CA SER A 8 59.04 -24.33 30.16
C SER A 8 58.46 -25.42 29.25
N ALA A 9 57.33 -25.99 29.68
CA ALA A 9 56.30 -26.44 28.75
C ALA A 9 55.56 -25.20 28.20
N PHE A 10 55.93 -24.78 27.00
CA PHE A 10 55.19 -23.78 26.22
C PHE A 10 53.91 -24.44 25.72
N MET A 11 52.88 -24.42 26.56
CA MET A 11 51.54 -24.90 26.23
C MET A 11 50.92 -23.90 25.25
N PHE A 12 51.06 -24.18 23.96
CA PHE A 12 50.28 -23.53 22.90
C PHE A 12 48.81 -23.86 23.15
N LEU A 13 48.09 -22.92 23.77
CA LEU A 13 46.64 -22.90 23.80
C LEU A 13 46.19 -22.68 22.34
N ILE A 14 45.90 -23.76 21.63
CA ILE A 14 45.13 -23.71 20.39
C ILE A 14 43.70 -23.39 20.81
N ILE A 15 43.38 -22.11 20.85
CA ILE A 15 42.02 -21.60 20.94
C ILE A 15 41.35 -22.01 19.63
N ILE A 16 40.72 -23.18 19.62
CA ILE A 16 39.74 -23.55 18.61
C ILE A 16 38.56 -22.61 18.87
N GLY A 17 38.59 -21.45 18.21
CA GLY A 17 37.46 -20.55 18.14
C GLY A 17 36.37 -21.26 17.34
N CYS A 18 35.43 -21.92 18.04
CA CYS A 18 34.13 -22.15 17.47
C CYS A 18 33.51 -20.78 17.21
N SER A 19 33.60 -20.30 15.98
CA SER A 19 32.65 -19.32 15.48
C SER A 19 31.32 -20.05 15.30
N SER A 20 30.58 -20.23 16.39
CA SER A 20 29.14 -20.45 16.28
C SER A 20 28.59 -19.16 15.69
N ALA A 21 28.36 -19.16 14.36
CA ALA A 21 27.51 -18.16 13.73
C ALA A 21 26.22 -18.12 14.56
N PRO A 22 25.71 -16.92 14.91
CA PRO A 22 24.46 -16.83 15.64
C PRO A 22 23.39 -17.57 14.82
N GLU A 23 22.78 -18.61 15.41
CA GLU A 23 21.54 -19.18 14.88
C GLU A 23 20.52 -18.04 14.90
N THR A 24 20.15 -17.53 13.72
CA THR A 24 19.12 -16.52 13.57
C THR A 24 17.80 -17.15 14.02
N ILE A 25 17.36 -16.84 15.24
CA ILE A 25 16.06 -17.25 15.75
C ILE A 25 15.00 -16.44 14.99
N PRO A 26 14.07 -17.07 14.24
CA PRO A 26 13.05 -16.34 13.49
C PRO A 26 12.18 -15.52 14.43
N ASP A 27 12.08 -14.20 14.20
CA ASP A 27 11.09 -13.38 14.87
C ASP A 27 9.70 -13.81 14.41
N ASN A 28 8.84 -14.19 15.36
CA ASN A 28 7.47 -14.65 15.08
C ASN A 28 6.64 -13.56 14.37
N LYS A 29 6.87 -12.28 14.71
CA LYS A 29 6.18 -11.14 14.07
C LYS A 29 6.60 -10.97 12.62
N GLN A 30 7.90 -11.06 12.34
CA GLN A 30 8.43 -10.96 10.97
C GLN A 30 8.06 -12.19 10.13
N THR A 31 8.08 -13.39 10.72
CA THR A 31 7.63 -14.62 10.05
C THR A 31 6.16 -14.50 9.66
N THR A 32 5.30 -14.05 10.58
CA THR A 32 3.87 -13.80 10.32
C THR A 32 3.69 -12.73 9.26
N PHE A 33 4.50 -11.67 9.27
CA PHE A 33 4.49 -10.68 8.19
C PHE A 33 4.84 -11.33 6.84
N LEU A 34 5.89 -12.13 6.74
CA LEU A 34 6.32 -12.70 5.47
C LEU A 34 5.32 -13.70 4.87
N THR A 35 4.63 -14.46 5.72
CA THR A 35 3.75 -15.57 5.31
C THR A 35 2.27 -15.17 5.24
N ASN A 36 1.91 -14.00 5.75
CA ASN A 36 0.55 -13.48 5.67
C ASN A 36 0.33 -12.76 4.32
N GLY A 37 0.01 -13.55 3.31
CA GLY A 37 -0.34 -13.12 1.95
C GLY A 37 0.62 -13.63 0.87
N ILE A 38 0.29 -13.29 -0.38
CA ILE A 38 1.09 -13.61 -1.57
C ILE A 38 1.82 -12.33 -2.02
N TRP A 39 3.12 -12.43 -2.28
CA TRP A 39 3.92 -11.35 -2.82
C TRP A 39 3.84 -11.33 -4.35
N LEU A 40 3.64 -10.16 -4.94
CA LEU A 40 3.45 -9.94 -6.38
C LEU A 40 4.41 -8.86 -6.89
N GLY A 41 4.92 -9.04 -8.11
CA GLY A 41 5.70 -8.00 -8.79
C GLY A 41 5.87 -8.27 -10.27
N MET A 42 6.41 -7.29 -10.99
CA MET A 42 6.80 -7.40 -12.40
C MET A 42 8.31 -7.26 -12.53
N LEU A 43 9.00 -8.40 -12.55
CA LEU A 43 10.46 -8.42 -12.56
C LEU A 43 11.01 -8.13 -13.97
N PRO A 44 12.17 -7.47 -14.08
CA PRO A 44 12.84 -7.26 -15.37
C PRO A 44 13.18 -8.58 -16.06
N CYS A 45 13.12 -8.58 -17.38
CA CYS A 45 13.42 -9.72 -18.23
C CYS A 45 14.43 -9.32 -19.30
N ALA A 46 15.47 -10.13 -19.51
CA ALA A 46 16.53 -9.79 -20.47
C ALA A 46 16.05 -9.77 -21.92
N ASP A 47 15.07 -10.61 -22.26
CA ASP A 47 14.64 -10.89 -23.62
C ASP A 47 13.11 -11.04 -23.73
N CYS A 48 12.37 -10.47 -22.77
CA CYS A 48 10.92 -10.40 -22.78
C CYS A 48 10.42 -9.09 -22.15
N GLU A 49 9.11 -8.82 -22.22
CA GLU A 49 8.56 -7.54 -21.75
C GLU A 49 8.62 -7.38 -20.22
N GLY A 50 8.63 -8.51 -19.51
CA GLY A 50 8.68 -8.59 -18.06
C GLY A 50 8.21 -9.96 -17.57
N ILE A 51 8.45 -10.24 -16.29
CA ILE A 51 8.02 -11.48 -15.64
C ILE A 51 6.97 -11.13 -14.60
N ASP A 52 5.71 -11.52 -14.84
CA ASP A 52 4.71 -11.50 -13.77
C ASP A 52 5.09 -12.56 -12.75
N TYR A 53 5.44 -12.12 -11.54
CA TYR A 53 6.01 -12.96 -10.52
C TYR A 53 5.10 -13.01 -9.29
N GLN A 54 4.86 -14.21 -8.77
CA GLN A 54 4.14 -14.45 -7.52
C GLN A 54 4.98 -15.31 -6.60
N LEU A 55 5.06 -14.95 -5.32
CA LEU A 55 5.77 -15.69 -4.28
C LEU A 55 4.88 -15.86 -3.05
N ASN A 56 4.58 -17.10 -2.68
CA ASN A 56 3.84 -17.44 -1.48
C ASN A 56 4.78 -18.15 -0.49
N LEU A 57 5.04 -17.50 0.65
CA LEU A 57 5.86 -18.03 1.75
C LEU A 57 4.93 -18.64 2.81
N LYS A 58 5.26 -19.82 3.32
CA LYS A 58 4.46 -20.50 4.37
C LYS A 58 5.19 -20.52 5.71
N ASN A 59 4.40 -20.64 6.79
CA ASN A 59 4.88 -20.73 8.18
C ASN A 59 5.75 -21.96 8.47
N ASP A 60 5.72 -22.98 7.61
CA ASP A 60 6.54 -24.18 7.70
C ASP A 60 7.89 -24.06 6.97
N PHE A 61 8.28 -22.84 6.59
CA PHE A 61 9.50 -22.53 5.84
C PHE A 61 9.55 -23.10 4.41
N THR A 62 8.38 -23.47 3.85
CA THR A 62 8.25 -23.82 2.42
C THR A 62 7.69 -22.65 1.61
N PHE A 63 7.91 -22.64 0.30
CA PHE A 63 7.33 -21.64 -0.59
C PHE A 63 6.77 -22.25 -1.88
N LYS A 64 5.94 -21.46 -2.56
CA LYS A 64 5.53 -21.69 -3.95
C LYS A 64 5.66 -20.40 -4.74
N GLN A 65 6.41 -20.42 -5.84
CA GLN A 65 6.53 -19.31 -6.77
C GLN A 65 5.87 -19.62 -8.12
N LYS A 66 5.36 -18.58 -8.78
CA LYS A 66 4.82 -18.65 -10.15
C LYS A 66 5.41 -17.53 -11.00
N SER A 67 5.77 -17.83 -12.24
CA SER A 67 6.31 -16.87 -13.19
C SER A 67 5.62 -16.98 -14.54
N ALA A 68 5.21 -15.85 -15.12
CA ALA A 68 4.71 -15.76 -16.49
C ALA A 68 5.56 -14.78 -17.31
N TYR A 69 6.21 -15.27 -18.37
CA TYR A 69 7.13 -14.49 -19.20
C TYR A 69 6.36 -13.78 -20.34
N LYS A 70 6.06 -12.50 -20.13
CA LYS A 70 5.25 -11.69 -21.06
C LYS A 70 5.88 -11.61 -22.45
N GLY A 71 5.07 -11.88 -23.47
CA GLY A 71 5.51 -11.84 -24.87
C GLY A 71 6.29 -13.07 -25.35
N LYS A 72 6.51 -14.08 -24.49
CA LYS A 72 7.22 -15.31 -24.85
C LYS A 72 6.37 -16.58 -24.81
N SER A 73 5.64 -16.77 -23.72
CA SER A 73 4.85 -17.98 -23.49
C SER A 73 3.66 -17.67 -22.59
N GLU A 74 2.54 -18.34 -22.83
CA GLU A 74 1.38 -18.32 -21.92
C GLU A 74 1.50 -19.37 -20.80
N GLU A 75 2.54 -20.23 -20.86
CA GLU A 75 2.78 -21.25 -19.84
C GLU A 75 3.27 -20.62 -18.54
N LEU A 76 2.66 -21.05 -17.43
CA LEU A 76 3.07 -20.66 -16.08
C LEU A 76 4.18 -21.59 -15.60
N PHE A 77 5.34 -21.01 -15.32
CA PHE A 77 6.40 -21.73 -14.61
C PHE A 77 6.09 -21.73 -13.12
N ILE A 78 6.10 -22.92 -12.51
CA ILE A 78 5.82 -23.12 -11.09
C ILE A 78 7.00 -23.81 -10.45
N ASP A 79 7.48 -23.27 -9.34
CA ASP A 79 8.59 -23.84 -8.58
C ASP A 79 8.30 -23.78 -7.08
N GLU A 80 8.82 -24.76 -6.36
CA GLU A 80 8.56 -25.00 -4.94
C GLU A 80 9.87 -25.38 -4.25
N GLY A 81 10.03 -24.95 -3.01
CA GLY A 81 11.26 -25.19 -2.26
C GLY A 81 11.16 -24.70 -0.83
N ASN A 82 12.32 -24.34 -0.26
CA ASN A 82 12.41 -23.86 1.11
C ASN A 82 12.86 -22.40 1.13
N TRP A 83 12.47 -21.68 2.18
CA TRP A 83 12.96 -20.33 2.45
C TRP A 83 13.50 -20.22 3.86
N SER A 84 14.46 -19.32 4.08
CA SER A 84 15.10 -19.14 5.39
C SER A 84 15.56 -17.70 5.59
N PHE A 85 15.80 -17.30 6.84
CA PHE A 85 16.47 -16.04 7.15
C PHE A 85 17.98 -16.19 6.96
N VAL A 86 18.58 -15.27 6.21
CA VAL A 86 20.05 -15.10 6.09
C VAL A 86 20.53 -14.09 7.13
N SER A 87 19.69 -13.09 7.45
CA SER A 87 19.87 -12.11 8.52
C SER A 87 18.50 -11.58 8.97
N ASP A 88 18.48 -10.66 9.94
CA ASP A 88 17.26 -10.00 10.44
C ASP A 88 16.46 -9.27 9.36
N SER A 89 17.04 -8.98 8.20
CA SER A 89 16.35 -8.27 7.11
C SER A 89 16.47 -8.95 5.76
N ILE A 90 17.13 -10.11 5.65
CA ILE A 90 17.32 -10.79 4.36
C ILE A 90 16.82 -12.22 4.47
N ILE A 91 16.00 -12.63 3.51
CA ILE A 91 15.57 -14.02 3.35
C ILE A 91 16.16 -14.64 2.07
N SER A 92 16.47 -15.93 2.13
CA SER A 92 16.79 -16.77 0.97
C SER A 92 15.56 -17.57 0.57
N VAL A 93 15.28 -17.63 -0.72
CA VAL A 93 14.25 -18.48 -1.34
C VAL A 93 14.98 -19.43 -2.28
N ASP A 94 15.11 -20.69 -1.86
CA ASP A 94 15.93 -21.71 -2.51
C ASP A 94 15.03 -22.66 -3.33
N GLY A 95 14.86 -22.32 -4.60
CA GLY A 95 14.10 -23.10 -5.58
C GLY A 95 14.91 -24.23 -6.21
N SER A 96 14.29 -24.92 -7.17
CA SER A 96 14.93 -26.05 -7.86
C SER A 96 16.07 -25.62 -8.78
N ASP A 97 15.91 -24.50 -9.48
CA ASP A 97 16.86 -24.01 -10.49
C ASP A 97 17.68 -22.81 -10.01
N ASP A 98 17.19 -22.05 -9.03
CA ASP A 98 17.86 -20.85 -8.55
C ASP A 98 17.60 -20.53 -7.08
N ARG A 99 18.53 -19.76 -6.52
CA ARG A 99 18.40 -19.14 -5.19
C ARG A 99 18.23 -17.64 -5.37
N LYS A 100 17.20 -17.08 -4.75
CA LYS A 100 16.91 -15.65 -4.75
C LYS A 100 17.04 -15.08 -3.34
N LEU A 101 17.67 -13.91 -3.22
CA LEU A 101 17.76 -13.17 -1.96
C LEU A 101 16.77 -12.01 -2.00
N PHE A 102 16.02 -11.83 -0.91
CA PHE A 102 15.11 -10.70 -0.77
C PHE A 102 15.41 -9.92 0.49
N LEU A 103 15.51 -8.59 0.36
CA LEU A 103 15.51 -7.67 1.50
C LEU A 103 14.07 -7.45 1.95
N VAL A 104 13.81 -7.76 3.21
CA VAL A 104 12.56 -7.48 3.90
C VAL A 104 12.55 -6.02 4.32
N THR A 105 11.61 -5.26 3.78
CA THR A 105 11.33 -3.89 4.21
C THR A 105 9.96 -3.85 4.87
N GLY A 106 9.64 -2.77 5.60
CA GLY A 106 8.39 -2.68 6.38
C GLY A 106 7.10 -2.92 5.58
N LYS A 107 7.14 -2.85 4.25
CA LYS A 107 6.00 -3.10 3.34
C LYS A 107 6.28 -4.07 2.18
N ASP A 108 7.53 -4.14 1.70
CA ASP A 108 7.89 -4.81 0.45
C ASP A 108 8.99 -5.87 0.63
N LEU A 109 9.07 -6.81 -0.31
CA LEU A 109 10.28 -7.60 -0.56
C LEU A 109 11.03 -7.02 -1.75
N ILE A 110 12.31 -6.74 -1.59
CA ILE A 110 13.15 -6.24 -2.69
C ILE A 110 14.09 -7.36 -3.13
N LEU A 111 14.02 -7.75 -4.40
CA LEU A 111 14.94 -8.72 -4.98
C LEU A 111 16.37 -8.14 -5.01
N LEU A 112 17.33 -8.89 -4.46
CA LEU A 112 18.74 -8.55 -4.40
C LEU A 112 19.54 -9.27 -5.50
N ASP A 113 20.78 -8.84 -5.70
CA ASP A 113 21.73 -9.60 -6.52
C ASP A 113 22.21 -10.89 -5.84
N GLN A 114 23.05 -11.67 -6.53
CA GLN A 114 23.56 -12.94 -6.03
C GLN A 114 24.48 -12.81 -4.80
N ASP A 115 25.05 -11.62 -4.57
CA ASP A 115 25.94 -11.31 -3.46
C ASP A 115 25.19 -10.68 -2.28
N GLY A 116 23.88 -10.42 -2.43
CA GLY A 116 23.01 -9.82 -1.42
C GLY A 116 23.04 -8.29 -1.39
N ASN A 117 23.54 -7.64 -2.45
CA ASN A 117 23.48 -6.18 -2.58
C ASN A 117 22.22 -5.74 -3.34
N ARG A 118 21.84 -4.47 -3.16
CA ARG A 118 20.77 -3.85 -3.94
C ARG A 118 21.20 -3.75 -5.40
N ILE A 119 20.26 -4.04 -6.29
CA ILE A 119 20.49 -3.90 -7.73
C ILE A 119 20.33 -2.42 -8.10
N GLU A 120 21.44 -1.72 -8.26
CA GLU A 120 21.46 -0.34 -8.73
C GLU A 120 21.20 -0.29 -10.24
N SER A 121 20.00 0.14 -10.63
CA SER A 121 19.63 0.34 -12.03
C SER A 121 18.58 1.45 -12.15
N ASP A 122 18.40 1.98 -13.36
CA ASP A 122 17.31 2.93 -13.67
C ASP A 122 15.90 2.36 -13.44
N PHE A 123 15.80 1.07 -13.09
CA PHE A 123 14.57 0.34 -12.83
C PHE A 123 14.51 -0.28 -11.42
N GLU A 124 15.12 0.36 -10.40
CA GLU A 124 15.12 -0.12 -9.01
C GLU A 124 13.72 -0.55 -8.53
N GLU A 125 12.67 0.22 -8.88
CA GLU A 125 11.28 -0.08 -8.54
C GLU A 125 10.77 -1.43 -9.09
N LYS A 126 11.33 -1.93 -10.21
CA LYS A 126 10.90 -3.21 -10.82
C LYS A 126 11.36 -4.45 -10.04
N TYR A 127 12.21 -4.27 -9.03
CA TYR A 127 12.67 -5.36 -8.17
C TYR A 127 11.84 -5.49 -6.89
N HIS A 128 10.81 -4.66 -6.70
CA HIS A 128 9.93 -4.70 -5.55
C HIS A 128 8.78 -5.70 -5.76
N LEU A 129 8.53 -6.51 -4.73
CA LEU A 129 7.33 -7.31 -4.58
C LEU A 129 6.45 -6.71 -3.48
N HIS A 130 5.18 -6.54 -3.79
CA HIS A 130 4.17 -6.04 -2.88
C HIS A 130 3.21 -7.17 -2.51
N LYS A 131 2.65 -7.17 -1.30
CA LYS A 131 1.61 -8.14 -0.96
C LYS A 131 0.34 -7.90 -1.76
N ASP A 132 -0.29 -8.98 -2.20
CA ASP A 132 -1.67 -9.03 -2.67
C ASP A 132 -2.59 -8.83 -1.46
N PRO A 133 -3.27 -7.67 -1.35
CA PRO A 133 -4.14 -7.38 -0.21
C PRO A 133 -5.31 -8.37 -0.07
N SER A 134 -5.72 -9.03 -1.17
CA SER A 134 -6.81 -10.00 -1.16
C SER A 134 -6.45 -11.35 -0.51
N THR A 135 -5.16 -11.56 -0.21
CA THR A 135 -4.64 -12.83 0.30
C THR A 135 -4.17 -12.76 1.75
N VAL A 136 -4.21 -11.56 2.34
CA VAL A 136 -3.81 -11.31 3.74
C VAL A 136 -4.96 -11.70 4.66
N SER A 137 -4.71 -12.60 5.60
CA SER A 137 -5.64 -12.94 6.68
C SER A 137 -5.54 -11.90 7.79
N GLU A 138 -6.67 -11.36 8.23
CA GLU A 138 -6.76 -10.45 9.38
C GLU A 138 -6.35 -11.19 10.67
N THR A 139 -5.11 -11.00 11.12
CA THR A 139 -4.69 -11.43 12.46
C THR A 139 -5.14 -10.38 13.47
N ASN A 140 -6.32 -10.60 14.07
CA ASN A 140 -6.78 -9.89 15.26
C ASN A 140 -5.93 -10.33 16.47
N GLU A 141 -4.76 -9.75 16.66
CA GLU A 141 -4.06 -9.77 17.95
C GLU A 141 -4.01 -8.34 18.51
N VAL A 142 -4.84 -8.13 19.52
CA VAL A 142 -4.86 -6.91 20.35
C VAL A 142 -3.63 -6.97 21.25
N GLU A 143 -2.60 -6.17 20.95
CA GLU A 143 -1.52 -5.90 21.92
C GLU A 143 -1.79 -4.59 22.67
N GLU A 144 -1.77 -4.70 24.00
CA GLU A 144 -1.94 -3.60 24.96
C GLU A 144 -0.82 -2.56 24.83
N VAL A 145 -1.20 -1.29 24.66
CA VAL A 145 -0.26 -0.17 24.54
C VAL A 145 0.30 0.21 25.91
N LYS A 146 1.63 0.12 26.09
CA LYS A 146 2.40 0.88 27.09
C LYS A 146 3.09 2.08 26.41
N PRO A 147 3.33 3.19 27.13
CA PRO A 147 3.51 4.50 26.51
C PRO A 147 4.91 4.64 25.93
N VAL A 148 4.99 5.08 24.67
CA VAL A 148 6.24 5.44 23.99
C VAL A 148 6.29 6.96 23.80
N ILE A 149 7.44 7.51 24.18
CA ILE A 149 7.84 8.92 24.08
C ILE A 149 8.01 9.30 22.61
N ALA A 150 7.63 10.55 22.30
CA ALA A 150 7.59 11.14 20.97
C ALA A 150 8.92 11.10 20.20
N VAL A 151 8.88 10.57 18.97
CA VAL A 151 9.76 10.96 17.87
C VAL A 151 8.89 11.10 16.61
N GLN A 152 9.18 12.17 15.86
CA GLN A 152 8.48 12.66 14.68
C GLN A 152 8.70 11.73 13.48
N GLU A 153 7.64 11.15 12.91
CA GLU A 153 7.66 10.41 11.65
C GLU A 153 7.06 11.25 10.52
N THR A 154 7.81 11.39 9.44
CA THR A 154 7.34 11.92 8.15
C THR A 154 6.31 10.97 7.55
N ILE A 155 5.15 11.53 7.19
CA ILE A 155 3.94 10.80 6.78
C ILE A 155 4.13 10.24 5.36
N GLU A 156 4.40 8.95 5.23
CA GLU A 156 4.25 8.23 3.94
C GLU A 156 2.76 7.86 3.72
N MET A 157 2.26 8.12 2.51
CA MET A 157 0.86 7.94 2.11
C MET A 157 0.33 6.52 2.41
N ASN A 158 -0.79 6.46 3.15
CA ASN A 158 -1.55 5.24 3.41
C ASN A 158 -2.45 4.90 2.21
N TRP A 159 -1.96 4.10 1.26
CA TRP A 159 -2.74 3.64 0.10
C TRP A 159 -3.90 2.71 0.45
N GLN A 160 -3.79 1.94 1.54
CA GLN A 160 -4.85 1.03 2.01
C GLN A 160 -6.11 1.81 2.35
N HIS A 161 -5.96 2.97 3.00
CA HIS A 161 -7.07 3.84 3.34
C HIS A 161 -7.90 4.27 2.12
N TYR A 162 -7.26 4.63 1.01
CA TYR A 162 -7.97 5.07 -0.20
C TYR A 162 -8.62 3.92 -0.97
N GLN A 163 -7.98 2.76 -0.99
CA GLN A 163 -8.53 1.57 -1.62
C GLN A 163 -9.75 1.04 -0.86
N GLU A 164 -9.72 1.01 0.47
CA GLU A 164 -10.88 0.64 1.30
C GLU A 164 -12.07 1.58 1.05
N LYS A 165 -11.82 2.89 0.99
CA LYS A 165 -12.86 3.89 0.70
C LYS A 165 -13.45 3.67 -0.69
N PHE A 166 -12.62 3.46 -1.70
CA PHE A 166 -13.09 3.14 -3.05
C PHE A 166 -13.95 1.86 -3.08
N LEU A 167 -13.50 0.77 -2.44
CA LEU A 167 -14.23 -0.49 -2.36
C LEU A 167 -15.55 -0.36 -1.60
N SER A 168 -15.63 0.56 -0.64
CA SER A 168 -16.88 0.89 0.06
C SER A 168 -17.87 1.72 -0.79
N GLY A 169 -17.47 2.08 -2.02
CA GLY A 169 -18.28 2.84 -2.97
C GLY A 169 -18.09 4.35 -2.87
N ILE A 170 -17.03 4.83 -2.22
CA ILE A 170 -16.69 6.25 -2.18
C ILE A 170 -15.91 6.63 -3.45
N ASP A 171 -16.41 7.63 -4.16
CA ASP A 171 -15.84 8.11 -5.42
C ASP A 171 -14.89 9.29 -5.22
N PHE A 172 -15.14 10.11 -4.21
CA PHE A 172 -14.34 11.30 -3.91
C PHE A 172 -14.18 11.49 -2.41
N ILE A 173 -12.98 11.92 -2.02
CA ILE A 173 -12.64 12.24 -0.65
C ILE A 173 -11.97 13.60 -0.54
N ALA A 174 -12.17 14.27 0.58
CA ALA A 174 -11.42 15.46 0.94
C ALA A 174 -11.22 15.58 2.44
N ARG A 175 -10.16 16.28 2.83
CA ARG A 175 -9.81 16.52 4.23
C ARG A 175 -9.15 17.89 4.39
N GLY A 176 -9.24 18.42 5.61
CA GLY A 176 -8.47 19.58 6.03
C GLY A 176 -8.12 19.48 7.50
N ASN A 177 -7.08 20.21 7.91
CA ASN A 177 -6.47 20.07 9.23
C ASN A 177 -6.76 21.26 10.15
N GLU A 178 -7.15 22.42 9.62
CA GLU A 178 -7.36 23.65 10.38
C GLU A 178 -8.68 24.34 9.99
N PRO A 179 -9.82 23.98 10.64
CA PRO A 179 -9.97 22.92 11.63
C PRO A 179 -9.97 21.52 11.00
N ASN A 180 -9.89 20.46 11.81
CA ASN A 180 -9.91 19.09 11.28
C ASN A 180 -11.31 18.68 10.77
N TRP A 181 -11.38 18.24 9.52
CA TRP A 181 -12.61 17.78 8.89
C TRP A 181 -12.37 16.71 7.82
N ASN A 182 -13.39 15.91 7.55
CA ASN A 182 -13.44 14.94 6.45
C ASN A 182 -14.71 15.07 5.62
N LEU A 183 -14.59 14.73 4.35
CA LEU A 183 -15.67 14.65 3.38
C LEU A 183 -15.50 13.38 2.56
N GLU A 184 -16.58 12.61 2.44
CA GLU A 184 -16.68 11.42 1.61
C GLU A 184 -17.92 11.53 0.72
N ILE A 185 -17.76 11.32 -0.58
CA ILE A 185 -18.85 11.39 -1.55
C ILE A 185 -18.92 10.06 -2.31
N ASP A 186 -20.06 9.40 -2.20
CA ASP A 186 -20.57 8.40 -3.16
C ASP A 186 -21.56 9.15 -4.06
N PHE A 187 -21.23 9.34 -5.34
CA PHE A 187 -22.02 10.16 -6.27
C PHE A 187 -23.41 9.58 -6.57
N GLU A 188 -23.67 8.32 -6.19
CA GLU A 188 -24.97 7.68 -6.38
C GLU A 188 -25.80 7.62 -5.11
N LYS A 189 -25.15 7.58 -3.94
CA LYS A 189 -25.85 7.33 -2.67
C LYS A 189 -25.87 8.55 -1.76
N LEU A 190 -24.70 9.00 -1.28
CA LEU A 190 -24.64 9.97 -0.19
C LEU A 190 -23.36 10.80 -0.20
N MET A 191 -23.47 12.00 0.35
CA MET A 191 -22.36 12.84 0.75
C MET A 191 -22.32 12.92 2.27
N SER A 192 -21.18 12.63 2.87
CA SER A 192 -20.95 12.62 4.32
C SER A 192 -19.86 13.62 4.67
N PHE A 193 -20.21 14.62 5.48
CA PHE A 193 -19.28 15.60 6.02
C PHE A 193 -19.23 15.51 7.54
N ALA A 194 -18.03 15.45 8.11
CA ALA A 194 -17.84 15.48 9.54
C ALA A 194 -16.65 16.34 9.98
N THR A 195 -16.81 17.02 11.10
CA THR A 195 -15.72 17.61 11.89
C THR A 195 -15.54 16.81 13.17
N MET A 196 -14.35 16.89 13.79
CA MET A 196 -14.07 16.11 15.01
C MET A 196 -14.99 16.47 16.18
N ASP A 197 -15.40 17.74 16.28
CA ASP A 197 -15.95 18.29 17.52
C ASP A 197 -17.43 18.71 17.46
N ASP A 198 -18.04 18.92 16.27
CA ASP A 198 -19.29 19.71 16.22
C ASP A 198 -20.29 19.40 15.08
N ILE A 199 -19.82 19.05 13.88
CA ILE A 199 -20.68 18.95 12.70
C ILE A 199 -20.61 17.54 12.14
N LYS A 200 -21.78 16.92 11.95
CA LYS A 200 -21.93 15.69 11.17
C LYS A 200 -23.18 15.81 10.33
N ILE A 201 -23.02 15.96 9.02
CA ILE A 201 -24.12 16.15 8.08
C ILE A 201 -23.99 15.10 6.98
N ASN A 202 -25.05 14.32 6.80
CA ASN A 202 -25.21 13.41 5.69
C ASN A 202 -26.33 13.94 4.80
N THR A 203 -26.08 13.97 3.50
CA THR A 203 -27.09 14.31 2.50
C THR A 203 -27.14 13.25 1.41
N PRO A 204 -28.27 13.10 0.71
CA PRO A 204 -28.28 12.38 -0.55
C PRO A 204 -27.24 12.96 -1.52
N ALA A 205 -26.72 12.11 -2.41
CA ALA A 205 -25.90 12.59 -3.51
C ALA A 205 -26.71 13.52 -4.43
N VAL A 206 -26.05 14.55 -4.96
CA VAL A 206 -26.64 15.52 -5.90
C VAL A 206 -25.72 15.68 -7.08
N GLU A 207 -26.28 16.02 -8.23
CA GLU A 207 -25.51 16.30 -9.44
C GLU A 207 -24.67 17.58 -9.25
N GLY A 208 -23.43 17.53 -9.75
CA GLY A 208 -22.49 18.64 -9.64
C GLY A 208 -22.75 19.69 -10.70
N ILE A 209 -22.87 20.96 -10.29
CA ILE A 209 -22.99 22.08 -11.23
C ILE A 209 -21.59 22.50 -11.64
N LYS A 210 -21.22 22.22 -12.90
CA LYS A 210 -19.93 22.62 -13.49
C LYS A 210 -19.98 24.06 -13.99
N ALA A 211 -18.92 24.83 -13.75
CA ALA A 211 -18.77 26.16 -14.33
C ALA A 211 -18.46 26.09 -15.85
N GLN A 212 -18.96 27.04 -16.63
CA GLN A 212 -18.82 27.02 -18.11
C GLN A 212 -17.38 27.30 -18.57
N ASP A 213 -16.62 28.10 -17.82
CA ASP A 213 -15.29 28.60 -18.22
C ASP A 213 -14.17 28.25 -17.23
N SER A 214 -14.40 27.32 -16.30
CA SER A 214 -13.39 26.91 -15.30
C SER A 214 -13.63 25.49 -14.77
N ASP A 215 -12.56 24.79 -14.40
CA ASP A 215 -12.60 23.46 -13.78
C ASP A 215 -13.09 23.51 -12.31
N VAL A 216 -14.32 23.98 -12.12
CA VAL A 216 -14.98 24.13 -10.83
C VAL A 216 -16.32 23.39 -10.86
N THR A 217 -16.55 22.55 -9.85
CA THR A 217 -17.80 21.82 -9.65
C THR A 217 -18.40 22.17 -8.29
N LEU A 218 -19.69 22.51 -8.28
CA LEU A 218 -20.46 22.87 -7.10
C LEU A 218 -21.52 21.81 -6.78
N TYR A 219 -21.50 21.28 -5.57
CA TYR A 219 -22.54 20.39 -5.04
C TYR A 219 -23.30 21.13 -3.93
N ARG A 220 -24.62 21.18 -4.02
CA ARG A 220 -25.48 21.83 -3.02
C ARG A 220 -26.59 20.89 -2.59
N ALA A 221 -26.61 20.55 -1.31
CA ALA A 221 -27.63 19.69 -0.74
C ALA A 221 -28.20 20.29 0.55
N LYS A 222 -29.51 20.10 0.75
CA LYS A 222 -30.24 20.55 1.93
C LYS A 222 -31.07 19.39 2.48
N THR A 223 -30.97 19.16 3.77
CA THR A 223 -31.71 18.14 4.51
C THR A 223 -32.22 18.69 5.84
N ASP A 224 -32.98 17.88 6.57
CA ASP A 224 -33.42 18.23 7.93
C ASP A 224 -32.25 18.32 8.93
N SER A 225 -31.11 17.70 8.63
CA SER A 225 -29.90 17.75 9.47
C SER A 225 -29.02 18.99 9.21
N GLY A 226 -29.12 19.58 8.01
CA GLY A 226 -28.40 20.82 7.68
C GLY A 226 -28.29 21.07 6.18
N GLU A 227 -27.45 22.04 5.84
CA GLU A 227 -27.12 22.42 4.47
C GLU A 227 -25.62 22.24 4.24
N LEU A 228 -25.27 21.59 3.13
CA LEU A 228 -23.91 21.44 2.64
C LEU A 228 -23.78 22.10 1.27
N VAL A 229 -22.75 22.94 1.13
CA VAL A 229 -22.29 23.50 -0.14
C VAL A 229 -20.83 23.11 -0.30
N ILE A 230 -20.52 22.29 -1.30
CA ILE A 230 -19.18 21.77 -1.56
C ILE A 230 -18.72 22.33 -2.90
N THR A 231 -17.58 23.01 -2.90
CA THR A 231 -16.93 23.51 -4.11
C THR A 231 -15.63 22.73 -4.32
N VAL A 232 -15.52 22.04 -5.45
CA VAL A 232 -14.33 21.29 -5.86
C VAL A 232 -13.68 22.02 -7.03
N ILE A 233 -12.42 22.42 -6.87
CA ILE A 233 -11.66 23.18 -7.87
C ILE A 233 -10.45 22.33 -8.28
N ARG A 234 -10.27 22.09 -9.58
CA ARG A 234 -9.05 21.44 -10.08
C ARG A 234 -7.89 22.42 -9.99
N ASP A 235 -7.11 22.27 -8.94
CA ASP A 235 -5.91 23.05 -8.68
C ASP A 235 -5.02 22.26 -7.72
N ASN A 236 -3.70 22.43 -7.84
CA ASN A 236 -2.76 21.71 -7.00
C ASN A 236 -2.96 22.12 -5.52
N CYS A 237 -3.11 21.12 -4.66
CA CYS A 237 -3.30 21.30 -3.23
C CYS A 237 -2.29 20.44 -2.47
N GLU A 238 -1.67 20.99 -1.44
CA GLU A 238 -0.71 20.28 -0.60
C GLU A 238 -1.22 20.31 0.84
N ASP A 239 -1.31 19.14 1.45
CA ASP A 239 -1.75 19.00 2.84
C ASP A 239 -0.70 19.64 3.76
N ASN A 240 -1.12 20.63 4.54
CA ASN A 240 -0.21 21.43 5.38
C ASN A 240 0.40 20.65 6.56
N MET A 241 -0.13 19.46 6.88
CA MET A 241 0.39 18.60 7.95
C MET A 241 1.24 17.47 7.42
N SER A 242 0.83 16.82 6.31
CA SER A 242 1.55 15.67 5.75
C SER A 242 2.46 15.97 4.56
N GLY A 243 2.28 17.11 3.88
CA GLY A 243 2.95 17.40 2.61
C GLY A 243 2.44 16.56 1.43
N GLU A 244 1.37 15.78 1.63
CA GLU A 244 0.76 14.98 0.57
C GLU A 244 0.13 15.90 -0.50
N LYS A 245 0.34 15.55 -1.78
CA LYS A 245 -0.15 16.32 -2.92
C LYS A 245 -1.47 15.77 -3.43
N PHE A 246 -2.42 16.67 -3.61
CA PHE A 246 -3.76 16.42 -4.12
C PHE A 246 -4.00 17.27 -5.37
N SER A 247 -4.85 16.77 -6.27
CA SER A 247 -5.16 17.45 -7.54
C SER A 247 -6.36 18.39 -7.45
N TYR A 248 -6.99 18.51 -6.28
CA TYR A 248 -8.17 19.36 -6.07
C TYR A 248 -8.10 20.13 -4.76
N LYS A 249 -8.47 21.42 -4.84
CA LYS A 249 -8.82 22.25 -3.68
C LYS A 249 -10.30 22.11 -3.40
N VAL A 250 -10.66 21.98 -2.13
CA VAL A 250 -12.04 21.77 -1.69
C VAL A 250 -12.41 22.82 -0.66
N ARG A 251 -13.57 23.46 -0.88
CA ARG A 251 -14.21 24.33 0.10
C ARG A 251 -15.57 23.73 0.47
N VAL A 252 -15.82 23.57 1.77
CA VAL A 252 -17.10 23.12 2.30
C VAL A 252 -17.71 24.24 3.13
N GLU A 253 -18.92 24.66 2.81
CA GLU A 253 -19.74 25.51 3.67
C GLU A 253 -20.83 24.64 4.29
N ALA A 254 -20.75 24.43 5.60
CA ALA A 254 -21.67 23.60 6.35
C ALA A 254 -22.48 24.43 7.35
N LYS A 255 -23.79 24.17 7.41
CA LYS A 255 -24.70 24.81 8.38
C LYS A 255 -25.65 23.76 8.93
N LYS A 256 -25.62 23.50 10.24
CA LYS A 256 -26.61 22.63 10.89
C LYS A 256 -27.97 23.33 10.88
N SER A 257 -29.07 22.57 10.93
CA SER A 257 -30.42 23.16 10.96
C SER A 257 -30.67 24.07 12.17
N ALA A 258 -29.93 23.88 13.27
CA ALA A 258 -29.98 24.72 14.46
C ALA A 258 -29.15 26.02 14.35
N ASP A 259 -28.24 26.09 13.37
CA ASP A 259 -27.31 27.21 13.21
C ASP A 259 -27.85 28.22 12.18
N VAL A 260 -27.64 29.51 12.45
CA VAL A 260 -28.09 30.60 11.56
C VAL A 260 -27.11 30.83 10.41
N ASN A 261 -25.80 30.67 10.66
CA ASN A 261 -24.73 31.02 9.72
C ASN A 261 -23.96 29.78 9.27
N TYR A 262 -23.40 29.82 8.07
CA TYR A 262 -22.48 28.80 7.58
C TYR A 262 -21.12 28.90 8.28
N LYS A 263 -20.51 27.73 8.48
CA LYS A 263 -19.08 27.58 8.78
C LYS A 263 -18.37 27.12 7.52
N THR A 264 -17.26 27.77 7.19
CA THR A 264 -16.46 27.48 5.99
C THR A 264 -15.22 26.68 6.37
N PHE A 265 -14.92 25.67 5.57
CA PHE A 265 -13.81 24.76 5.73
C PHE A 265 -13.05 24.66 4.40
N GLU A 266 -11.73 24.69 4.46
CA GLU A 266 -10.86 24.57 3.28
C GLU A 266 -9.88 23.41 3.46
N GLY A 267 -9.51 22.78 2.35
CA GLY A 267 -8.65 21.59 2.37
C GLY A 267 -8.45 21.00 0.98
N CYS A 268 -7.94 19.77 0.95
CA CYS A 268 -7.51 19.08 -0.26
C CYS A 268 -8.35 17.83 -0.52
N GLY A 269 -8.55 17.50 -1.80
CA GLY A 269 -9.35 16.34 -2.19
C GLY A 269 -8.82 15.60 -3.41
N LYS A 270 -9.27 14.35 -3.57
CA LYS A 270 -8.94 13.49 -4.72
C LYS A 270 -10.13 12.59 -5.06
N PHE A 271 -10.26 12.31 -6.35
CA PHE A 271 -11.12 11.22 -6.82
C PHE A 271 -10.41 9.89 -6.60
N LEU A 272 -11.19 8.86 -6.27
CA LEU A 272 -10.72 7.51 -6.01
C LEU A 272 -10.88 6.57 -7.23
N TYR A 273 -11.59 7.01 -8.27
CA TYR A 273 -11.75 6.24 -9.51
C TYR A 273 -10.53 6.33 -10.45
N ASP A 274 -10.40 5.30 -11.27
CA ASP A 274 -9.29 4.99 -12.15
C ASP A 274 -8.99 6.06 -13.22
N MET A 275 -7.76 6.59 -13.23
CA MET A 275 -7.24 7.50 -14.25
C MET A 275 -7.09 6.84 -15.64
N ARG A 276 -7.21 5.50 -15.76
CA ARG A 276 -7.04 4.75 -17.01
C ARG A 276 -8.27 4.76 -17.94
N LEU A 277 -9.39 5.36 -17.53
CA LEU A 277 -10.58 5.47 -18.38
C LEU A 277 -10.55 6.63 -19.38
N TYR A 278 -9.43 7.35 -19.49
CA TYR A 278 -9.31 8.50 -20.38
C TYR A 278 -8.61 8.26 -21.73
N ASP A 279 -8.07 7.07 -22.06
CA ASP A 279 -7.41 6.92 -23.38
C ASP A 279 -7.23 5.47 -23.88
N ILE A 280 -8.24 4.61 -23.73
CA ILE A 280 -8.19 3.28 -24.38
C ILE A 280 -9.53 2.98 -25.04
N TYR A 281 -9.53 2.94 -26.37
CA TYR A 281 -10.63 2.34 -27.14
C TYR A 281 -10.67 0.84 -26.82
N VAL A 282 -11.47 0.43 -25.84
CA VAL A 282 -11.67 -0.98 -25.50
C VAL A 282 -12.63 -1.60 -26.52
N MET A 283 -12.09 -2.50 -27.35
CA MET A 283 -12.84 -3.29 -28.33
C MET A 283 -13.84 -4.22 -27.61
N GLU A 284 -15.10 -4.22 -28.04
CA GLU A 284 -16.23 -4.84 -27.31
C GLU A 284 -16.30 -6.37 -27.38
N GLU A 285 -15.44 -7.06 -28.15
CA GLU A 285 -15.57 -8.50 -28.35
C GLU A 285 -14.22 -9.22 -28.45
N MET A 286 -13.79 -9.87 -27.37
CA MET A 286 -12.92 -11.04 -27.42
C MET A 286 -13.34 -12.07 -26.36
N THR A 287 -13.86 -13.21 -26.85
CA THR A 287 -14.09 -14.47 -26.13
C THR A 287 -15.01 -14.46 -24.90
N GLY A 288 -16.31 -14.67 -25.15
CA GLY A 288 -17.18 -15.47 -24.28
C GLY A 288 -17.75 -14.84 -23.00
N PHE A 289 -17.26 -13.67 -22.57
CA PHE A 289 -17.85 -12.93 -21.45
C PHE A 289 -18.63 -11.72 -21.96
N ASN A 290 -19.95 -11.74 -21.79
CA ASN A 290 -20.82 -10.61 -22.11
C ASN A 290 -20.72 -9.56 -21.01
N LEU A 291 -19.86 -8.56 -21.19
CA LEU A 291 -19.76 -7.38 -20.32
C LEU A 291 -20.87 -6.40 -20.72
N LYS A 292 -22.00 -6.43 -19.99
CA LYS A 292 -23.08 -5.48 -20.20
C LYS A 292 -22.64 -4.06 -19.87
N LYS A 293 -22.93 -3.12 -20.78
CA LYS A 293 -22.68 -1.67 -20.69
C LYS A 293 -23.11 -1.05 -19.36
N GLU A 294 -24.18 -1.55 -18.75
CA GLU A 294 -24.69 -1.04 -17.46
C GLU A 294 -23.73 -1.26 -16.28
N LYS A 295 -22.77 -2.19 -16.37
CA LYS A 295 -21.72 -2.39 -15.35
C LYS A 295 -20.49 -1.52 -15.54
N LEU A 296 -20.35 -0.90 -16.71
CA LEU A 296 -19.18 -0.09 -17.09
C LEU A 296 -19.41 1.42 -16.94
N MET A 297 -20.67 1.87 -16.90
CA MET A 297 -21.03 3.30 -16.80
C MET A 297 -21.30 3.79 -15.37
N LYS A 298 -20.94 2.99 -14.37
CA LYS A 298 -21.17 3.33 -12.96
C LYS A 298 -20.07 4.28 -12.46
N GLY A 299 -20.44 5.49 -12.02
CA GLY A 299 -19.49 6.46 -11.44
C GLY A 299 -18.92 7.55 -12.39
N MET A 300 -19.48 7.77 -13.58
CA MET A 300 -19.12 8.97 -14.36
C MET A 300 -19.82 10.21 -13.78
N PRO A 301 -19.10 11.30 -13.46
CA PRO A 301 -19.75 12.56 -13.13
C PRO A 301 -20.43 13.12 -14.39
N THR A 302 -21.76 13.09 -14.40
CA THR A 302 -22.56 13.85 -15.37
C THR A 302 -22.29 15.35 -15.20
#